data_AF-A0A949HWZ4-F1
#
_entry.id   AF-A0A949HWZ4-F1
#
_cell.length_a   1.000
_cell.length_b   1.000
_cell.length_c   1.000
_cell.angle_alpha   90.00
_cell.angle_beta   90.00
_cell.angle_gamma   90.00
#
_symmetry.space_group_name_H-M   'P 1'
#
loop_
_entity.id
_entity.type
_entity.pdbx_description
1 polymer ?
#
loop_
_entity_poly.entity_id
_entity_poly.type
_entity_poly.pdbx_seq_one_letter_code
_entity_poly.pdbx_strand_id
1 'polypeptide(L)'
;MKANLFEFRLQPTDTFGAAASDPAKSLAKESMPPDEQTSPEQIAAWRAMTGVRRWRLAEGLYWTARKLTLAGLRARHPGWPEERLAEELRRILRRSRT
;
A
#
# COMPACT_ATOMS: atom_id res chain seq x y z
N MET A 1 -34.45 -14.30 25.87
CA MET A 1 -34.76 -13.22 24.90
C MET A 1 -34.48 -11.87 25.55
N LYS A 2 -33.44 -11.16 25.11
CA LYS A 2 -33.44 -9.74 24.70
C LYS A 2 -31.97 -9.28 24.55
N ALA A 3 -31.72 -8.65 23.42
CA ALA A 3 -30.42 -8.27 22.89
C ALA A 3 -29.77 -7.17 23.72
N ASN A 4 -28.46 -7.31 24.01
CA ASN A 4 -27.65 -6.18 24.42
C ASN A 4 -27.16 -5.46 23.16
N LEU A 5 -27.79 -4.30 22.96
CA LEU A 5 -27.47 -3.27 22.01
C LEU A 5 -26.05 -2.75 22.32
N PHE A 6 -25.08 -3.08 21.47
CA PHE A 6 -23.75 -2.45 21.52
C PHE A 6 -23.91 -1.00 21.04
N GLU A 7 -24.04 -0.09 22.00
CA GLU A 7 -23.90 1.36 21.81
C GLU A 7 -22.48 1.66 21.34
N PHE A 8 -22.30 1.80 20.02
CA PHE A 8 -21.06 2.27 19.41
C PHE A 8 -20.97 3.80 19.63
N ARG A 9 -20.45 4.21 20.78
CA ARG A 9 -20.19 5.61 21.10
C ARG A 9 -19.02 6.11 20.23
N LEU A 10 -19.35 6.84 19.16
CA LEU A 10 -18.39 7.62 18.38
C LEU A 10 -17.70 8.62 19.33
N GLN A 11 -16.38 8.49 19.46
CA GLN A 11 -15.56 9.43 20.23
C GLN A 11 -15.37 10.71 19.39
N PRO A 12 -15.39 11.92 20.00
CA PRO A 12 -15.37 13.20 19.29
C PRO A 12 -14.02 13.55 18.63
N THR A 13 -13.13 12.57 18.45
CA THR A 13 -11.84 12.73 17.75
C THR A 13 -11.89 12.28 16.29
N ASP A 14 -13.06 11.92 15.77
CA ASP A 14 -13.28 11.72 14.34
C ASP A 14 -13.33 13.07 13.59
N THR A 15 -12.30 13.89 13.78
CA THR A 15 -12.00 15.01 12.89
C THR A 15 -11.41 14.43 11.60
N PHE A 16 -12.29 14.07 10.67
CA PHE A 16 -11.95 14.09 9.24
C PHE A 16 -11.65 15.54 8.84
N GLY A 17 -10.44 16.01 9.11
CA GLY A 17 -9.96 17.33 8.71
C GLY A 17 -9.62 18.26 9.87
N ALA A 18 -8.57 17.92 10.63
CA ALA A 18 -7.76 18.93 11.29
C ALA A 18 -6.29 18.52 11.16
N ALA A 19 -5.53 19.35 10.44
CA ALA A 19 -4.13 19.12 10.12
C ALA A 19 -3.26 19.23 11.37
N ALA A 20 -3.07 18.13 12.09
CA ALA A 20 -1.80 17.90 12.77
C ALA A 20 -0.85 17.34 11.69
N SER A 21 0.07 18.16 11.20
CA SER A 21 1.17 17.69 10.35
C SER A 21 1.99 16.71 11.17
N ASP A 22 1.70 15.42 11.00
CA ASP A 22 2.50 14.35 11.56
C ASP A 22 3.96 14.55 11.13
N PRO A 23 4.90 14.77 12.08
CA PRO A 23 6.29 15.06 11.75
C PRO A 23 6.92 13.92 10.93
N ALA A 24 6.42 12.69 11.05
CA ALA A 24 6.86 11.56 10.23
C ALA A 24 6.46 11.72 8.74
N LYS A 25 5.31 12.32 8.45
CA LYS A 25 4.89 12.62 7.06
C LYS A 25 5.67 13.77 6.44
N SER A 26 6.15 14.71 7.25
CA SER A 26 7.03 15.80 6.81
C SER A 26 8.38 15.27 6.35
N LEU A 27 9.00 14.42 7.17
CA LEU A 27 10.32 13.82 6.87
C LEU A 27 10.28 12.86 5.67
N ALA A 28 9.18 12.15 5.45
CA ALA A 28 9.01 11.25 4.31
C ALA A 28 8.82 11.98 2.97
N LYS A 29 8.25 13.20 2.98
CA LYS A 29 8.18 14.04 1.77
C LYS A 29 9.54 14.62 1.39
N GLU A 30 10.37 14.92 2.39
CA GLU A 30 11.67 15.56 2.21
C GLU A 30 12.74 14.59 1.66
N SER A 31 12.56 13.28 1.85
CA SER A 31 13.44 12.23 1.33
C SER A 31 13.03 11.65 -0.03
N MET A 32 11.81 11.92 -0.50
CA MET A 32 11.30 11.41 -1.77
C MET A 32 11.70 12.34 -2.91
N PRO A 33 12.33 11.83 -3.99
CA PRO A 33 12.78 12.69 -5.08
C PRO A 33 11.59 13.44 -5.72
N PRO A 34 11.81 14.64 -6.29
CA PRO A 34 10.73 15.55 -6.69
C PRO A 34 9.73 14.96 -7.67
N ASP A 35 10.19 14.06 -8.54
CA ASP A 35 9.39 13.35 -9.54
C ASP A 35 8.52 12.23 -8.95
N GLU A 36 8.84 11.75 -7.74
CA GLU A 36 8.06 10.76 -7.01
C GLU A 36 7.06 11.39 -6.03
N GLN A 37 7.10 12.72 -5.83
CA GLN A 37 6.15 13.42 -4.97
C GLN A 37 4.74 13.42 -5.55
N THR A 38 3.77 12.94 -4.77
CA THR A 38 2.37 12.93 -5.19
C THR A 38 1.81 14.35 -5.30
N SER A 39 1.44 14.74 -6.52
CA SER A 39 0.85 16.04 -6.83
C SER A 39 -0.58 16.19 -6.29
N PRO A 40 -1.05 17.42 -6.00
CA PRO A 40 -2.44 17.68 -5.63
C PRO A 40 -3.46 17.10 -6.64
N GLU A 41 -3.15 17.16 -7.93
CA GLU A 41 -3.98 16.63 -9.01
C GLU A 41 -4.13 15.11 -8.93
N GLN A 42 -3.04 14.39 -8.65
CA GLN A 42 -3.07 12.94 -8.44
C GLN A 42 -3.91 12.56 -7.22
N ILE A 43 -3.82 13.33 -6.13
CA ILE A 43 -4.63 13.11 -4.92
C ILE A 43 -6.11 13.31 -5.21
N ALA A 44 -6.46 14.39 -5.93
CA ALA A 44 -7.83 14.67 -6.33
C ALA A 44 -8.39 13.55 -7.22
N ALA A 45 -7.61 13.12 -8.23
CA ALA A 45 -7.99 12.03 -9.12
C ALA A 45 -8.22 10.72 -8.34
N TRP A 46 -7.33 10.36 -7.42
CA TRP A 46 -7.48 9.16 -6.57
C TRP A 46 -8.74 9.22 -5.69
N ARG A 47 -9.01 10.38 -5.07
CA ARG A 47 -10.20 10.58 -4.24
C ARG A 47 -11.50 10.46 -5.04
N ALA A 48 -11.51 10.93 -6.28
CA ALA A 48 -12.65 10.81 -7.18
C ALA A 48 -12.90 9.36 -7.69
N MET A 49 -11.92 8.45 -7.61
CA MET A 49 -12.11 7.08 -8.05
C MET A 49 -13.12 6.30 -7.20
N THR A 50 -13.97 5.51 -7.85
CA THR A 50 -14.85 4.55 -7.19
C THR A 50 -14.05 3.44 -6.49
N GLY A 51 -14.63 2.80 -5.48
CA GLY A 51 -13.99 1.69 -4.78
C GLY A 51 -13.57 0.54 -5.71
N VAL A 52 -14.42 0.18 -6.69
CA VAL A 52 -14.11 -0.85 -7.69
C VAL A 52 -12.88 -0.46 -8.53
N ARG A 53 -12.77 0.82 -8.92
CA ARG A 53 -11.62 1.30 -9.69
C ARG A 53 -10.34 1.25 -8.85
N ARG A 54 -10.41 1.64 -7.57
CA ARG A 54 -9.28 1.54 -6.63
C ARG A 54 -8.84 0.08 -6.44
N TRP A 55 -9.78 -0.85 -6.31
CA TRP A 55 -9.49 -2.28 -6.20
C TRP A 55 -8.73 -2.81 -7.42
N ARG A 56 -9.22 -2.54 -8.63
CA ARG A 56 -8.54 -2.96 -9.87
C ARG A 56 -7.13 -2.38 -9.98
N LEU A 57 -6.94 -1.13 -9.57
CA LEU A 57 -5.62 -0.50 -9.56
C LEU A 57 -4.68 -1.17 -8.53
N ALA A 58 -5.18 -1.48 -7.33
CA ALA A 58 -4.42 -2.21 -6.32
C ALA A 58 -4.03 -3.62 -6.78
N GLU A 59 -4.93 -4.34 -7.46
CA GLU A 59 -4.65 -5.65 -8.07
C GLU A 59 -3.54 -5.55 -9.13
N GLY A 60 -3.61 -4.55 -10.01
CA GLY A 60 -2.57 -4.30 -11.00
C GLY A 60 -1.21 -4.02 -10.36
N LEU A 61 -1.17 -3.18 -9.32
CA LEU A 61 0.04 -2.88 -8.55
C LEU A 61 0.62 -4.13 -7.90
N TYR A 62 -0.23 -4.98 -7.30
CA TYR A 62 0.18 -6.25 -6.71
C TYR A 62 0.90 -7.14 -7.73
N TRP A 63 0.31 -7.36 -8.91
CA TRP A 63 0.92 -8.20 -9.94
C TRP A 63 2.21 -7.62 -10.50
N THR A 64 2.29 -6.30 -10.66
CA THR A 64 3.51 -5.61 -11.10
C THR A 64 4.64 -5.80 -10.08
N ALA A 65 4.36 -5.60 -8.79
CA ALA A 65 5.34 -5.79 -7.72
C ALA A 65 5.89 -7.23 -7.69
N ARG A 66 5.03 -8.23 -7.93
CA ARG A 66 5.45 -9.64 -8.04
C ARG A 66 6.43 -9.86 -9.20
N LYS A 67 6.12 -9.32 -10.38
CA LYS A 67 6.97 -9.45 -11.58
C LYS A 67 8.32 -8.78 -11.37
N LEU A 68 8.33 -7.56 -10.82
CA LEU A 68 9.57 -6.83 -10.52
C LEU A 68 10.43 -7.55 -9.49
N THR A 69 9.81 -8.07 -8.42
CA THR A 69 10.53 -8.85 -7.41
C THR A 69 11.17 -10.10 -8.00
N LEU A 70 10.44 -10.83 -8.84
CA LEU A 70 10.94 -12.03 -9.50
C LEU A 70 12.08 -11.71 -10.48
N ALA A 71 11.95 -10.63 -11.27
CA ALA A 71 13.02 -10.17 -12.15
C ALA A 71 14.28 -9.80 -11.36
N GLY A 72 14.13 -9.11 -10.23
CA GLY A 72 15.23 -8.82 -9.32
C GLY A 72 15.88 -10.07 -8.71
N LEU A 73 15.09 -11.10 -8.39
CA LEU A 73 15.61 -12.39 -7.93
C LEU A 73 16.43 -13.10 -9.01
N ARG A 74 15.93 -13.14 -10.26
CA ARG A 74 16.67 -13.71 -11.40
C ARG A 74 17.98 -12.99 -11.67
N ALA A 75 17.97 -11.66 -11.60
CA ALA A 75 19.17 -10.84 -11.79
C ALA A 75 20.23 -11.11 -10.70
N ARG A 76 19.81 -11.28 -9.43
CA ARG A 76 20.72 -11.57 -8.32
C ARG A 76 21.17 -13.03 -8.24
N HIS A 77 20.35 -13.96 -8.74
CA HIS A 77 20.60 -15.39 -8.65
C HIS A 77 20.38 -16.11 -10.00
N PRO A 78 21.27 -15.91 -10.99
CA PRO A 78 21.07 -16.44 -12.35
C PRO A 78 21.06 -17.97 -12.44
N GLY A 79 21.69 -18.66 -11.50
CA GLY A 79 21.78 -20.12 -11.46
C GLY A 79 20.67 -20.81 -10.65
N TRP A 80 19.72 -20.07 -10.09
CA TRP A 80 18.64 -20.68 -9.33
C TRP A 80 17.59 -21.31 -10.25
N PRO A 81 17.09 -22.51 -9.91
CA PRO A 81 15.96 -23.09 -10.61
C PRO A 81 14.66 -22.31 -10.31
N GLU A 82 13.69 -22.36 -11.21
CA GLU A 82 12.47 -21.56 -11.14
C GLU A 82 11.63 -21.89 -9.87
N GLU A 83 11.68 -23.13 -9.41
CA GLU A 83 11.02 -23.58 -8.17
C GLU A 83 11.55 -22.82 -6.95
N ARG A 84 12.87 -22.60 -6.91
CA ARG A 84 13.53 -21.87 -5.83
C ARG A 84 13.18 -20.38 -5.88
N LEU A 85 13.15 -19.79 -7.08
CA LEU A 85 12.72 -18.41 -7.28
C LEU A 85 11.25 -18.21 -6.82
N ALA A 86 10.37 -19.16 -7.13
CA ALA A 86 8.97 -19.12 -6.73
C ALA A 86 8.77 -19.28 -5.22
N GLU A 87 9.57 -20.13 -4.56
CA GLU A 87 9.59 -20.26 -3.10
C GLU A 87 10.04 -18.95 -2.43
N GLU A 88 11.11 -18.36 -2.94
CA GLU A 88 11.68 -17.14 -2.37
C GLU A 88 10.77 -15.93 -2.57
N LEU A 89 10.13 -15.81 -3.74
CA LEU A 89 9.11 -14.80 -4.00
C LEU A 89 7.95 -14.92 -3.00
N ARG A 90 7.47 -16.14 -2.72
CA ARG A 90 6.41 -16.38 -1.72
C ARG A 90 6.86 -15.95 -0.32
N ARG A 91 8.11 -16.22 0.05
CA ARG A 91 8.69 -15.82 1.35
C ARG A 91 8.73 -14.30 1.50
N ILE A 92 9.20 -13.58 0.50
CA ILE A 92 9.29 -12.12 0.49
C ILE A 92 7.89 -11.50 0.62
N LEU A 93 6.96 -11.90 -0.26
CA LEU A 93 5.59 -11.35 -0.27
C LEU A 93 4.83 -11.64 1.03
N ARG A 94 5.10 -12.77 1.69
CA ARG A 94 4.52 -13.09 3.00
C ARG A 94 5.01 -12.12 4.08
N ARG A 95 6.30 -11.77 4.07
CA ARG A 95 6.89 -10.84 5.04
C ARG A 95 6.41 -9.40 4.86
N SER A 96 6.12 -8.99 3.64
CA SER A 96 5.64 -7.62 3.36
C SER A 96 4.21 -7.33 3.82
N ARG A 97 3.48 -8.31 4.36
CA ARG A 97 2.08 -8.15 4.83
C ARG A 97 1.94 -7.77 6.31
N THR A 98 3.03 -7.81 7.07
CA THR A 98 3.12 -7.45 8.51
C THR A 98 3.89 -6.16 8.66
#